data_AF-A0A0P9NJV7-F1
#
_entry.id   AF-A0A0P9NJV7-F1
#
_cell.length_a   1.000
_cell.length_b   1.000
_cell.length_c   1.000
_cell.angle_alpha   90.00
_cell.angle_beta   90.00
_cell.angle_gamma   90.00
#
_symmetry.space_group_name_H-M   'P 1'
#
loop_
_entity.id
_entity.type
_entity.pdbx_description
1 polymer ?
#
loop_
_entity_poly.entity_id
_entity_poly.type
_entity_poly.pdbx_seq_one_letter_code
_entity_poly.pdbx_strand_id
1 'polypeptide(L)'
;MRTAKSLLLALVILSPISAFAYTSDEVKATTVIKEHQASVQKYAALHNKPMPEIKEYTYGMKLDIAKLVRKSPDLQTCSVMPKLMTYEDSKGKLNTVQYQVLSGCRNSQ
;
A
#
# COMPACT_ATOMS: atom_id res chain seq x y z
N MET A 1 -7.99 -36.85 41.88
CA MET A 1 -7.51 -36.03 40.74
C MET A 1 -8.52 -36.14 39.58
N ARG A 2 -9.58 -35.32 39.54
CA ARG A 2 -10.61 -35.42 38.48
C ARG A 2 -11.39 -34.13 38.17
N THR A 3 -10.87 -32.96 38.51
CA THR A 3 -11.61 -31.69 38.38
C THR A 3 -10.88 -30.60 37.59
N ALA A 4 -9.87 -30.94 36.79
CA ALA A 4 -9.06 -29.94 36.07
C ALA A 4 -9.35 -29.80 34.56
N LYS A 5 -10.41 -30.45 34.03
CA LYS A 5 -10.71 -30.40 32.58
C LYS A 5 -11.88 -29.49 32.18
N SER A 6 -12.60 -28.91 33.13
CA SER A 6 -13.85 -28.20 32.84
C SER A 6 -13.75 -26.68 32.67
N LEU A 7 -12.56 -26.08 32.77
CA LEU A 7 -12.41 -24.61 32.73
C LEU A 7 -12.02 -24.02 31.35
N LEU A 8 -11.77 -24.84 30.33
CA LEU A 8 -11.31 -24.32 29.02
C LEU A 8 -12.45 -23.92 28.05
N LEU A 9 -13.72 -24.17 28.39
CA LEU A 9 -14.83 -23.93 27.45
C LEU A 9 -15.45 -22.52 27.51
N ALA A 10 -15.10 -21.69 28.51
CA ALA A 10 -15.80 -20.43 28.75
C ALA A 10 -15.17 -19.18 28.10
N LEU A 11 -13.99 -19.28 27.47
CA LEU A 11 -13.24 -18.09 27.00
C LEU A 11 -13.51 -17.68 25.53
N VAL A 12 -14.29 -18.44 24.76
CA VAL A 12 -14.50 -18.17 23.32
C VAL A 12 -15.58 -17.10 23.06
N ILE A 13 -16.42 -16.77 24.05
CA ILE A 13 -17.61 -15.93 23.85
C ILE A 13 -17.32 -14.42 24.00
N LEU A 14 -16.12 -14.02 24.45
CA LEU A 14 -15.76 -12.61 24.67
C LEU A 14 -14.90 -11.98 23.57
N SER A 15 -14.94 -12.49 22.34
CA SER A 15 -14.33 -11.78 21.21
C SER A 15 -15.35 -10.79 20.63
N PRO A 16 -15.12 -9.46 20.75
CA PRO A 16 -15.98 -8.50 20.07
C PRO A 16 -15.83 -8.70 18.56
N ILE A 17 -16.93 -9.03 17.90
CA ILE A 17 -17.02 -9.00 16.44
C ILE A 17 -16.88 -7.55 16.04
N SER A 18 -15.66 -7.14 15.71
CA SER A 18 -15.39 -5.80 15.22
C SER A 18 -16.01 -5.70 13.83
N ALA A 19 -17.10 -4.95 13.70
CA ALA A 19 -17.71 -4.66 12.42
C ALA A 19 -16.90 -3.56 11.73
N PHE A 20 -16.05 -3.94 10.77
CA PHE A 20 -15.36 -2.98 9.92
C PHE A 20 -16.24 -2.59 8.73
N ALA A 21 -16.42 -1.30 8.50
CA ALA A 21 -17.13 -0.77 7.33
C ALA A 21 -16.12 -0.40 6.23
N TYR A 22 -15.55 -1.40 5.56
CA TYR A 22 -14.65 -1.16 4.43
C TYR A 22 -15.43 -0.77 3.18
N THR A 23 -14.95 0.26 2.47
CA THR A 23 -15.47 0.59 1.14
C THR A 23 -14.68 -0.13 0.05
N SER A 24 -15.27 -0.33 -1.13
CA SER A 24 -14.56 -0.92 -2.27
C SER A 24 -13.33 -0.08 -2.65
N ASP A 25 -13.42 1.24 -2.52
CA ASP A 25 -12.33 2.17 -2.82
C ASP A 25 -11.19 2.04 -1.81
N GLU A 26 -11.49 1.90 -0.52
CA GLU A 26 -10.47 1.65 0.51
C GLU A 26 -9.73 0.33 0.26
N VAL A 27 -10.45 -0.74 -0.06
CA VAL A 27 -9.84 -2.03 -0.40
C VAL A 27 -8.92 -1.89 -1.62
N LYS A 28 -9.35 -1.16 -2.66
CA LYS A 28 -8.52 -0.92 -3.86
C LYS A 28 -7.30 -0.06 -3.55
N ALA A 29 -7.44 0.98 -2.73
CA ALA A 29 -6.36 1.85 -2.29
C ALA A 29 -5.27 1.04 -1.56
N THR A 30 -5.67 0.25 -0.57
CA THR A 30 -4.75 -0.61 0.20
C THR A 30 -4.10 -1.66 -0.70
N THR A 31 -4.87 -2.25 -1.62
CA THR A 31 -4.35 -3.25 -2.57
C THR A 31 -3.26 -2.65 -3.46
N VAL A 32 -3.49 -1.46 -4.03
CA VAL A 32 -2.50 -0.78 -4.87
C VAL A 32 -1.20 -0.48 -4.13
N ILE A 33 -1.30 -0.02 -2.87
CA ILE A 33 -0.12 0.23 -2.02
C ILE A 33 0.65 -1.07 -1.80
N LYS A 34 -0.04 -2.14 -1.40
CA LYS A 34 0.55 -3.45 -1.11
C LYS A 34 1.26 -4.06 -2.32
N GLU A 35 0.61 -4.06 -3.49
CA GLU A 35 1.19 -4.59 -4.72
C GLU A 35 2.38 -3.77 -5.22
N HIS A 36 2.32 -2.45 -5.05
CA HIS A 36 3.45 -1.57 -5.34
C HIS A 36 4.64 -1.90 -4.43
N GLN A 37 4.42 -2.03 -3.13
CA GLN A 37 5.47 -2.39 -2.17
C GLN A 37 6.08 -3.76 -2.48
N ALA A 38 5.27 -4.78 -2.79
CA ALA A 38 5.77 -6.10 -3.14
C ALA A 38 6.67 -6.07 -4.41
N SER A 39 6.26 -5.30 -5.42
CA SER A 39 7.04 -5.14 -6.65
C SER A 39 8.37 -4.41 -6.38
N VAL A 40 8.34 -3.36 -5.56
CA VAL A 40 9.53 -2.58 -5.19
C VAL A 40 10.46 -3.39 -4.30
N GLN A 41 9.94 -4.21 -3.40
CA GLN A 41 10.74 -5.11 -2.57
C GLN A 41 11.50 -6.12 -3.43
N LYS A 42 10.85 -6.69 -4.45
CA LYS A 42 11.52 -7.57 -5.42
C LYS A 42 12.64 -6.84 -6.16
N TYR A 43 12.39 -5.63 -6.63
CA TYR A 43 13.42 -4.81 -7.29
C TYR A 43 14.59 -4.50 -6.35
N ALA A 44 14.30 -4.05 -5.13
CA ALA A 44 15.30 -3.71 -4.12
C ALA A 44 16.20 -4.91 -3.80
N ALA A 45 15.62 -6.09 -3.61
CA ALA A 45 16.37 -7.33 -3.37
C ALA A 45 17.27 -7.71 -4.56
N LEU A 46 16.76 -7.66 -5.80
CA LEU A 46 17.54 -7.97 -7.01
C LEU A 46 18.73 -7.03 -7.22
N HIS A 47 18.61 -5.78 -6.75
CA HIS A 47 19.63 -4.75 -6.93
C HIS A 47 20.44 -4.45 -5.67
N ASN A 48 20.32 -5.26 -4.61
CA ASN A 48 20.99 -5.05 -3.31
C ASN A 48 20.78 -3.64 -2.74
N LYS A 49 19.57 -3.11 -2.86
CA LYS A 49 19.17 -1.80 -2.34
C LYS A 49 18.23 -1.99 -1.14
N PRO A 50 18.25 -1.08 -0.14
CA PRO A 50 17.27 -1.11 0.93
C PRO A 50 15.87 -0.79 0.40
N MET A 51 14.84 -1.33 1.06
CA MET A 51 13.45 -0.99 0.76
C MET A 51 13.21 0.49 1.10
N PRO A 52 12.71 1.31 0.17
CA PRO A 52 12.37 2.70 0.46
C PRO A 52 11.10 2.82 1.30
N GLU A 53 11.09 3.76 2.24
CA GLU A 53 9.86 4.23 2.87
C GLU A 53 8.98 4.99 1.87
N ILE A 54 7.67 4.96 2.10
CA ILE A 54 6.70 5.74 1.32
C ILE A 54 6.63 7.14 1.93
N LYS A 55 6.94 8.15 1.13
CA LYS A 55 6.80 9.56 1.52
C LYS A 55 5.61 10.19 0.81
N GLU A 56 4.84 11.00 1.52
CA GLU A 56 3.82 11.80 0.87
C GLU A 56 4.46 12.87 -0.01
N TYR A 57 3.96 13.02 -1.23
CA TYR A 57 4.38 14.05 -2.16
C TYR A 57 3.49 15.28 -2.01
N THR A 58 4.11 16.41 -1.69
CA THR A 58 3.47 17.72 -1.76
C THR A 58 3.69 18.33 -3.14
N TYR A 59 2.65 18.93 -3.71
CA TYR A 59 2.72 19.59 -5.00
C TYR A 59 3.85 20.63 -5.03
N GLY A 60 4.71 20.57 -6.05
CA GLY A 60 5.88 21.44 -6.18
C GLY A 60 7.13 20.93 -5.45
N MET A 61 7.05 19.82 -4.70
CA MET A 61 8.24 19.18 -4.14
C MET A 61 9.19 18.76 -5.26
N LYS A 62 10.44 19.22 -5.19
CA LYS A 62 11.48 18.87 -6.16
C LYS A 62 11.96 17.44 -5.89
N LEU A 63 11.85 16.58 -6.89
CA LEU A 63 12.34 15.21 -6.84
C LEU A 63 13.58 15.09 -7.72
N ASP A 64 14.64 14.50 -7.19
CA ASP A 64 15.81 14.12 -7.98
C ASP A 64 15.54 12.73 -8.58
N ILE A 65 14.96 12.70 -9.78
CA ILE A 65 14.59 11.45 -10.46
C ILE A 65 15.62 11.17 -11.56
N ALA A 66 16.53 10.23 -11.30
CA ALA A 66 17.46 9.75 -12.32
C ALA A 66 16.89 8.56 -13.11
N LYS A 67 16.14 7.67 -12.46
CA LYS A 67 15.50 6.51 -13.11
C LYS A 67 14.15 6.19 -12.49
N LEU A 68 13.11 6.12 -13.31
CA LEU A 68 11.80 5.61 -12.89
C LEU A 68 11.84 4.08 -12.76
N VAL A 69 11.51 3.55 -11.59
CA VAL A 69 11.49 2.11 -11.33
C VAL A 69 10.08 1.55 -11.50
N ARG A 70 9.08 2.19 -10.89
CA ARG A 70 7.68 1.74 -10.96
C ARG A 70 6.72 2.88 -10.70
N LYS A 71 5.59 2.86 -11.41
CA LYS A 71 4.36 3.56 -11.03
C LYS A 71 3.30 2.53 -10.66
N SER A 72 2.44 2.84 -9.69
CA SER A 72 1.23 2.04 -9.48
C SER A 72 0.33 2.06 -10.73
N PRO A 73 -0.54 1.06 -10.92
CA PRO A 73 -1.49 1.09 -12.04
C PRO A 73 -2.44 2.30 -11.95
N ASP A 74 -3.01 2.70 -13.08
CA ASP A 74 -4.12 3.66 -13.11
C ASP A 74 -5.41 2.93 -12.73
N LEU A 75 -6.08 3.42 -11.70
CA LEU A 75 -7.36 2.87 -11.28
C LEU A 75 -8.52 3.51 -12.05
N GLN A 76 -9.64 2.78 -12.11
CA GLN A 76 -10.87 3.20 -12.74
C GLN A 76 -12.01 3.19 -11.70
N THR A 77 -11.94 4.09 -10.70
CA THR A 77 -12.91 4.14 -9.60
C THR A 77 -13.76 5.40 -9.59
N CYS A 78 -13.53 6.38 -10.47
CA CYS A 78 -14.16 7.71 -10.42
C CYS A 78 -13.96 8.45 -9.09
N SER A 79 -12.94 8.08 -8.32
CA SER A 79 -12.65 8.63 -6.99
C SER A 79 -11.21 9.13 -6.91
N VAL A 80 -10.91 9.91 -5.87
CA VAL A 80 -9.53 10.29 -5.52
C VAL A 80 -8.82 9.06 -4.94
N MET A 81 -7.75 8.63 -5.58
CA MET A 81 -7.03 7.39 -5.25
C MET A 81 -5.53 7.65 -5.03
N PRO A 82 -4.85 6.85 -4.19
CA PRO A 82 -3.41 6.94 -4.05
C PRO A 82 -2.70 6.43 -5.31
N LYS A 83 -1.69 7.18 -5.72
CA LYS A 83 -0.73 6.84 -6.76
C LYS A 83 0.65 6.78 -6.15
N LEU A 84 1.39 5.72 -6.45
CA LEU A 84 2.74 5.53 -5.96
C LEU A 84 3.73 5.58 -7.12
N MET A 85 4.89 6.16 -6.84
CA MET A 85 6.02 6.20 -7.76
C MET A 85 7.30 5.89 -7.01
N THR A 86 8.01 4.85 -7.46
CA THR A 86 9.35 4.54 -6.98
C THR A 86 10.35 4.89 -8.06
N TYR A 87 11.41 5.56 -7.66
CA TYR A 87 12.50 5.99 -8.53
C TYR A 87 13.85 5.84 -7.83
N GLU A 88 14.91 5.75 -8.62
CA GLU A 88 16.29 5.97 -8.16
C GLU A 88 16.65 7.44 -8.37
N ASP A 89 17.27 8.04 -7.36
CA ASP A 89 17.85 9.38 -7.45
C ASP A 89 19.23 9.37 -8.12
N SER A 90 19.83 10.55 -8.30
CA SER A 90 21.15 10.68 -8.94
C SER A 90 22.28 9.94 -8.19
N LYS A 91 22.06 9.56 -6.93
CA LYS A 91 22.99 8.79 -6.10
C LYS A 91 22.67 7.29 -6.10
N GLY A 92 21.69 6.87 -6.89
CA GLY A 92 21.23 5.48 -6.97
C GLY A 92 20.42 5.01 -5.75
N LYS A 93 19.97 5.92 -4.88
CA LYS A 93 19.11 5.56 -3.75
C LYS A 93 17.67 5.42 -4.22
N LEU A 94 16.99 4.36 -3.77
CA LEU A 94 15.56 4.18 -4.00
C LEU A 94 14.76 5.13 -3.12
N ASN A 95 13.77 5.77 -3.73
CA ASN A 95 12.79 6.63 -3.09
C ASN A 95 11.40 6.25 -3.58
N THR A 96 10.42 6.22 -2.68
CA THR A 96 9.01 6.04 -3.04
C THR A 96 8.21 7.24 -2.57
N VAL A 97 7.43 7.81 -3.48
CA VAL A 97 6.46 8.85 -3.17
C VAL A 97 5.04 8.36 -3.40
N GLN A 98 4.11 8.84 -2.58
CA GLN A 98 2.68 8.68 -2.73
C GLN A 98 2.03 10.05 -2.91
N TYR A 99 1.15 10.17 -3.89
CA TYR A 99 0.31 11.34 -4.11
C TYR A 99 -1.11 10.89 -4.42
N GLN A 100 -2.04 11.83 -4.47
CA GLN A 100 -3.44 11.57 -4.80
C GLN A 100 -3.72 11.99 -6.24
N VAL A 101 -4.50 11.19 -6.95
CA VAL A 101 -4.99 11.51 -8.30
C VAL A 101 -6.48 11.24 -8.38
N LEU A 102 -7.21 12.04 -9.16
CA LEU A 102 -8.55 11.64 -9.60
C LEU A 102 -8.38 10.47 -10.58
N SER A 103 -8.84 9.30 -10.18
CA SER A 103 -8.77 8.10 -11.00
C SER A 103 -9.76 8.19 -12.18
N GLY A 104 -9.51 7.38 -13.21
CA GLY A 104 -10.39 7.36 -14.38
C GLY A 104 -11.79 6.85 -14.05
N CYS A 105 -12.72 7.13 -14.97
CA CYS A 105 -14.06 6.58 -14.93
C CYS A 105 -14.25 5.48 -15.97
N ARG A 106 -14.83 4.35 -15.55
CA ARG A 106 -15.06 3.19 -16.42
C ARG A 106 -15.88 3.52 -17.70
N ASN A 107 -16.71 4.56 -17.64
CA ASN A 107 -17.58 4.98 -18.75
C ASN A 107 -17.09 6.25 -19.48
N SER A 108 -15.82 6.62 -19.34
CA SER A 108 -15.26 7.85 -19.96
C SER A 108 -14.59 7.61 -21.32
N GLN A 109 -14.97 6.53 -22.02
CA GLN A 109 -14.39 6.12 -23.30
C GLN A 109 -15.37 6.35 -24.44
#